data_AF-A0A0G4HH07-F1
#
_entry.id   AF-A0A0G4HH07-F1
#
_cell.length_a   1.000
_cell.length_b   1.000
_cell.length_c   1.000
_cell.angle_alpha   90.00
_cell.angle_beta   90.00
_cell.angle_gamma   90.00
#
_symmetry.space_group_name_H-M   'P 1'
#
loop_
_entity.id
_entity.type
_entity.pdbx_description
1 polymer ?
#
loop_
_entity_poly.entity_id
_entity_poly.type
_entity_poly.pdbx_seq_one_letter_code
_entity_poly.pdbx_strand_id
1 'polypeptide(L)'
;MARVVPRVGGQMGQLEGTIRDRLIPALMKGRRNGGPPTQHDVWLRDVAALPVRLLGLGILKPTKTADRDYKTLAAASEAITEAILRGEDINADEHVKRGQKARAAHKEAVKEAAEKEWERLGSQSGQAASEDQCEEVRQSKEKRQSGWLTATLLKEHGMNLSPDEFRDAMTIRYQGRVGGEKSRCEGCGGRWSLQHVLNCPVGGLPTL
;
A
#
# COMPACT_ATOMS: atom_id res chain seq x y z
N MET A 1 8.76 7.53 8.86
CA MET A 1 9.58 8.65 8.36
C MET A 1 10.85 8.10 7.75
N ALA A 2 11.06 8.31 6.45
CA ALA A 2 12.33 8.02 5.81
C ALA A 2 13.35 9.13 6.10
N ARG A 3 14.65 8.79 6.06
CA ARG A 3 15.72 9.81 6.08
C ARG A 3 15.89 10.32 4.64
N VAL A 4 15.76 11.62 4.45
CA VAL A 4 15.76 12.24 3.12
C VAL A 4 16.49 13.59 3.17
N VAL A 5 17.07 13.98 2.04
CA VAL A 5 17.69 15.29 1.85
C VAL A 5 16.67 16.29 1.29
N PRO A 6 16.87 17.61 1.49
CA PRO A 6 15.92 18.60 1.00
C PRO A 6 15.72 18.52 -0.51
N ARG A 7 14.48 18.73 -0.97
CA ARG A 7 14.09 18.80 -2.39
C ARG A 7 14.34 17.53 -3.21
N VAL A 8 14.56 16.38 -2.57
CA VAL A 8 14.79 15.10 -3.26
C VAL A 8 13.54 14.55 -3.95
N GLY A 9 12.34 15.07 -3.61
CA GLY A 9 11.06 14.56 -4.13
C GLY A 9 11.00 14.46 -5.66
N GLY A 10 11.52 15.45 -6.38
CA GLY A 10 11.57 15.43 -7.85
C GLY A 10 12.50 14.36 -8.44
N GLN A 11 13.53 13.96 -7.70
CA GLN A 11 14.49 12.92 -8.11
C GLN A 11 13.98 11.50 -7.81
N MET A 12 12.95 11.37 -6.96
CA MET A 12 12.36 10.09 -6.57
C MET A 12 11.49 9.45 -7.66
N GLY A 13 11.36 10.07 -8.85
CA GLY A 13 10.53 9.57 -9.93
C GLY A 13 10.92 8.16 -10.40
N GLN A 14 12.22 7.86 -10.51
CA GLN A 14 12.69 6.52 -10.90
C GLN A 14 12.34 5.45 -9.85
N LEU A 15 12.47 5.79 -8.57
CA LEU A 15 12.11 4.91 -7.46
C LEU A 15 10.59 4.66 -7.45
N GLU A 16 9.79 5.72 -7.60
CA GLU A 16 8.33 5.62 -7.65
C GLU A 16 7.87 4.77 -8.85
N GLY A 17 8.49 4.95 -10.02
CA GLY A 17 8.27 4.07 -11.18
C GLY A 17 8.65 2.62 -10.89
N THR A 18 9.79 2.37 -10.25
CA THR A 18 10.21 1.00 -9.87
C THR A 18 9.25 0.35 -8.88
N ILE A 19 8.72 1.11 -7.93
CA ILE A 19 7.72 0.62 -6.97
C ILE A 19 6.44 0.20 -7.72
N ARG A 20 5.94 1.08 -8.60
CA ARG A 20 4.72 0.84 -9.39
C ARG A 20 4.88 -0.31 -10.37
N ASP A 21 5.98 -0.33 -11.13
CA ASP A 21 6.11 -1.17 -12.32
C ASP A 21 6.82 -2.52 -12.05
N ARG A 22 7.52 -2.64 -10.90
CA ARG A 22 8.28 -3.86 -10.56
C ARG A 22 7.95 -4.43 -9.19
N LEU A 23 7.95 -3.61 -8.14
CA LEU A 23 7.76 -4.10 -6.77
C LEU A 23 6.34 -4.60 -6.53
N ILE A 24 5.34 -3.73 -6.74
CA ILE A 24 3.93 -4.08 -6.48
C ILE A 24 3.48 -5.27 -7.34
N PRO A 25 3.75 -5.32 -8.66
CA PRO A 25 3.38 -6.47 -9.48
C PRO A 25 4.05 -7.78 -9.03
N ALA A 26 5.28 -7.73 -8.50
CA ALA A 26 5.97 -8.93 -8.02
C ALA A 26 5.35 -9.54 -6.74
N LEU A 27 4.55 -8.79 -6.00
CA LEU A 27 3.78 -9.28 -4.86
C LEU A 27 2.51 -10.03 -5.29
N MET A 28 2.17 -10.01 -6.58
CA MET A 28 0.97 -10.59 -7.15
C MET A 28 1.31 -11.60 -8.24
N LYS A 29 0.32 -12.34 -8.75
CA LYS A 29 0.46 -13.15 -9.97
C LYS A 29 0.26 -12.33 -11.26
N GLY A 30 0.34 -11.00 -11.17
CA GLY A 30 0.19 -10.09 -12.31
C GLY A 30 1.39 -10.15 -13.28
N ARG A 31 1.17 -9.80 -14.56
CA ARG A 31 2.26 -9.71 -15.54
C ARG A 31 3.25 -8.61 -15.14
N ARG A 32 4.54 -8.89 -15.27
CA ARG A 32 5.55 -7.84 -15.49
C ARG A 32 5.38 -7.32 -16.90
N ASN A 33 4.45 -6.40 -17.12
CA ASN A 33 4.34 -5.77 -18.41
C ASN A 33 5.42 -4.71 -18.54
N GLY A 34 6.27 -4.81 -19.57
CA GLY A 34 7.16 -3.72 -19.98
C GLY A 34 6.43 -2.60 -20.74
N GLY A 35 5.09 -2.60 -20.73
CA GLY A 35 4.24 -1.60 -21.36
C GLY A 35 3.81 -0.49 -20.39
N PRO A 36 3.12 0.55 -20.87
CA PRO A 36 2.64 1.64 -20.02
C PRO A 36 1.64 1.13 -18.95
N PRO A 37 1.57 1.79 -17.78
CA PRO A 37 0.65 1.41 -16.70
C PRO A 37 -0.81 1.44 -17.17
N THR A 38 -1.56 0.40 -16.83
CA THR A 38 -3.00 0.34 -17.04
C THR A 38 -3.74 1.17 -15.98
N GLN A 39 -5.04 1.40 -16.18
CA GLN A 39 -5.89 2.04 -15.16
C GLN A 39 -5.87 1.27 -13.83
N HIS A 40 -5.83 -0.06 -13.87
CA HIS A 40 -5.71 -0.92 -12.68
C HIS A 40 -4.38 -0.67 -11.95
N ASP A 41 -3.27 -0.55 -12.68
CA ASP A 41 -1.95 -0.30 -12.08
C ASP A 41 -1.89 1.06 -11.36
N VAL A 42 -2.54 2.08 -11.95
CA VAL A 42 -2.64 3.42 -11.35
C VAL A 42 -3.47 3.37 -10.06
N TRP A 43 -4.65 2.75 -10.12
CA TRP A 43 -5.50 2.56 -8.93
C TRP A 43 -4.80 1.76 -7.84
N LEU A 44 -4.18 0.63 -8.20
CA LEU A 44 -3.47 -0.22 -7.27
C LEU A 44 -2.31 0.52 -6.60
N ARG A 45 -1.60 1.37 -7.36
CA ARG A 45 -0.52 2.18 -6.79
C ARG A 45 -1.02 3.20 -5.76
N ASP A 46 -2.18 3.81 -6.00
CA ASP A 46 -2.85 4.71 -5.06
C ASP A 46 -3.26 3.96 -3.78
N VAL A 47 -3.94 2.83 -3.93
CA VAL A 47 -4.40 2.01 -2.79
C VAL A 47 -3.22 1.45 -2.01
N ALA A 48 -2.17 0.95 -2.65
CA ALA A 48 -0.99 0.39 -1.96
C ALA A 48 -0.29 1.38 -1.03
N ALA A 49 -0.44 2.69 -1.26
CA ALA A 49 0.09 3.74 -0.38
C ALA A 49 -0.70 3.91 0.91
N LEU A 50 -1.97 3.48 0.95
CA LEU A 50 -2.79 3.48 2.16
C LEU A 50 -2.26 2.45 3.18
N PRO A 51 -2.54 2.62 4.47
CA PRO A 51 -2.26 1.58 5.46
C PRO A 51 -3.15 0.35 5.23
N VAL A 52 -2.71 -0.80 5.74
CA VAL A 52 -3.39 -2.11 5.58
C VAL A 52 -4.86 -2.08 6.02
N ARG A 53 -5.17 -1.35 7.09
CA ARG A 53 -6.55 -1.18 7.58
C ARG A 53 -7.48 -0.40 6.63
N LEU A 54 -6.93 0.27 5.61
CA LEU A 54 -7.62 1.02 4.57
C LEU A 54 -7.32 0.42 3.20
N LEU A 55 -7.39 -0.91 3.10
CA LEU A 55 -7.10 -1.71 1.90
C LEU A 55 -5.63 -1.74 1.42
N GLY A 56 -4.76 -0.80 1.82
CA GLY A 56 -3.41 -0.67 1.25
C GLY A 56 -2.33 -1.59 1.81
N LEU A 57 -1.05 -1.21 1.60
CA LEU A 57 0.15 -1.94 2.03
C LEU A 57 1.13 -1.07 2.83
N GLY A 58 0.85 0.22 3.00
CA GLY A 58 1.74 1.18 3.64
C GLY A 58 2.96 1.56 2.79
N ILE A 59 2.95 1.24 1.49
CA ILE A 59 4.05 1.57 0.57
C ILE A 59 3.85 3.00 0.06
N LEU A 60 4.31 3.96 0.84
CA LEU A 60 4.18 5.39 0.57
C LEU A 60 4.78 5.80 -0.79
N LYS A 61 4.33 6.94 -1.32
CA LYS A 61 4.82 7.54 -2.57
C LYS A 61 6.00 8.47 -2.28
N PRO A 62 7.26 8.08 -2.54
CA PRO A 62 8.42 8.88 -2.12
C PRO A 62 8.41 10.28 -2.74
N THR A 63 7.88 10.42 -3.96
CA THR A 63 7.68 11.71 -4.64
C THR A 63 6.71 12.64 -3.92
N LYS A 64 5.73 12.11 -3.17
CA LYS A 64 4.76 12.91 -2.38
C LYS A 64 5.17 13.08 -0.92
N THR A 65 5.93 12.13 -0.35
CA THR A 65 6.24 12.12 1.08
C THR A 65 7.58 12.75 1.42
N ALA A 66 8.51 12.87 0.47
CA ALA A 66 9.86 13.39 0.71
C ALA A 66 9.88 14.74 1.44
N ASP A 67 9.05 15.71 1.05
CA ASP A 67 9.06 17.03 1.67
C ASP A 67 8.58 17.01 3.12
N ARG A 68 7.53 16.23 3.41
CA ARG A 68 7.04 16.05 4.78
C ARG A 68 8.08 15.33 5.63
N ASP A 69 8.69 14.27 5.10
CA ASP A 69 9.71 13.48 5.78
C ASP A 69 10.94 14.33 6.08
N TYR A 70 11.36 15.20 5.16
CA TYR A 70 12.43 16.17 5.37
C TYR A 70 12.07 17.17 6.47
N LYS A 71 10.87 17.78 6.43
CA LYS A 71 10.41 18.71 7.47
C LYS A 71 10.41 18.06 8.86
N THR A 72 9.97 16.82 8.96
CA THR A 72 9.99 16.06 10.21
C THR A 72 11.43 15.78 10.67
N LEU A 73 12.33 15.39 9.75
CA LEU A 73 13.73 15.16 10.06
C LEU A 73 14.41 16.43 10.56
N ALA A 74 14.22 17.55 9.86
CA ALA A 74 14.78 18.84 10.21
C ALA A 74 14.32 19.31 11.61
N ALA A 75 13.02 19.16 11.90
CA ALA A 75 12.48 19.46 13.22
C ALA A 75 13.03 18.54 14.32
N ALA A 76 13.23 17.25 14.02
CA ALA A 76 13.79 16.30 14.98
C ALA A 76 15.27 16.55 15.28
N SER A 77 16.05 17.04 14.29
CA SER A 77 17.48 17.32 14.43
C SER A 77 17.79 18.76 14.86
N GLU A 78 16.78 19.62 15.03
CA GLU A 78 16.95 21.05 15.26
C GLU A 78 17.85 21.37 16.46
N ALA A 79 17.65 20.70 17.60
CA ALA A 79 18.49 20.90 18.79
C ALA A 79 19.97 20.59 18.54
N ILE A 80 20.27 19.58 17.72
CA ILE A 80 21.65 19.23 17.34
C ILE A 80 22.21 20.32 16.42
N THR A 81 21.42 20.76 15.43
CA THR A 81 21.82 21.84 14.51
C THR A 81 22.14 23.13 15.26
N GLU A 82 21.30 23.52 16.23
CA GLU A 82 21.50 24.74 17.02
C GLU A 82 22.77 24.66 17.88
N ALA A 83 23.01 23.53 18.56
CA ALA A 83 24.21 23.32 19.37
C ALA A 83 25.50 23.43 18.53
N ILE A 84 25.51 22.81 17.35
CA ILE A 84 26.65 22.90 16.40
C ILE A 84 26.88 24.35 15.98
N LEU A 85 25.83 25.10 15.62
CA LEU A 85 25.96 26.49 15.17
C LEU A 85 26.44 27.43 16.28
N ARG A 86 26.11 27.16 17.54
CA ARG A 86 26.54 27.94 18.71
C ARG A 86 27.90 27.51 19.26
N GLY A 87 28.40 26.33 18.86
CA GLY A 87 29.60 25.73 19.46
C GLY A 87 29.37 25.25 20.90
N GLU A 88 28.13 24.89 21.23
CA GLU A 88 27.71 24.46 22.57
C GLU A 88 27.55 22.93 22.61
N ASP A 89 27.59 22.37 23.82
CA ASP A 89 27.29 20.96 24.04
C ASP A 89 25.81 20.66 23.78
N ILE A 90 25.54 19.48 23.22
CA ILE A 90 24.18 19.06 22.87
C ILE A 90 23.38 18.74 24.13
N ASN A 91 22.23 19.41 24.29
CA ASN A 91 21.23 19.00 25.27
C ASN A 91 20.47 17.75 24.77
N ALA A 92 20.89 16.58 25.25
CA ALA A 92 20.33 15.30 24.83
C ALA A 92 18.83 15.16 25.17
N ASP A 93 18.40 15.62 26.34
CA ASP A 93 17.00 15.54 26.78
C ASP A 93 16.09 16.39 25.88
N GLU A 94 16.55 17.59 25.55
CA GLU A 94 15.83 18.46 24.63
C GLU A 94 15.74 17.85 23.23
N HIS A 95 16.85 17.31 22.71
CA HIS A 95 16.85 16.61 21.42
C HIS A 95 15.83 15.46 21.39
N VAL A 96 15.80 14.63 22.44
CA VAL A 96 14.83 13.52 22.56
C VAL A 96 13.39 14.05 22.58
N LYS A 97 13.10 15.09 23.37
CA LYS A 97 11.76 15.69 23.44
C LYS A 97 11.31 16.27 22.10
N ARG A 98 12.16 17.04 21.41
CA ARG A 98 11.86 17.59 20.08
C ARG A 98 11.65 16.47 19.06
N GLY A 99 12.49 15.44 19.09
CA GLY A 99 12.37 14.26 18.24
C GLY A 99 11.07 13.48 18.46
N GLN A 100 10.65 13.28 19.71
CA GLN A 100 9.36 12.64 20.04
C GLN A 100 8.18 13.46 19.52
N LYS A 101 8.18 14.79 19.75
CA LYS A 101 7.14 15.70 19.26
C LYS A 101 7.04 15.66 17.73
N ALA A 102 8.17 15.74 17.02
CA ALA A 102 8.21 15.67 15.56
C ALA A 102 7.63 14.34 15.04
N ARG A 103 8.00 13.21 15.66
CA ARG A 103 7.48 11.89 15.29
C ARG A 103 5.98 11.74 15.56
N ALA A 104 5.49 12.28 16.67
CA ALA A 104 4.06 12.27 16.99
C ALA A 104 3.25 13.09 15.96
N ALA A 105 3.68 14.32 15.67
CA ALA A 105 3.05 15.16 14.64
C ALA A 105 3.09 14.50 13.25
N HIS A 106 4.20 13.86 12.90
CA HIS A 106 4.34 13.12 11.65
C HIS A 106 3.35 11.95 11.56
N LYS A 107 3.19 11.19 12.65
CA LYS A 107 2.26 10.05 12.70
C LYS A 107 0.81 10.50 12.48
N GLU A 108 0.39 11.58 13.12
CA GLU A 108 -0.95 12.15 12.93
C GLU A 108 -1.14 12.69 11.51
N ALA A 109 -0.18 13.44 10.97
CA ALA A 109 -0.26 13.93 9.59
C ALA A 109 -0.30 12.80 8.55
N VAL A 110 0.40 11.68 8.78
CA VAL A 110 0.34 10.49 7.93
C VAL A 110 -1.05 9.83 8.02
N LYS A 111 -1.61 9.74 9.23
CA LYS A 111 -2.94 9.17 9.46
C LYS A 111 -4.02 9.98 8.74
N GLU A 112 -4.03 11.29 8.94
CA GLU A 112 -5.01 12.19 8.31
C GLU A 112 -4.89 12.16 6.77
N ALA A 113 -3.68 12.23 6.23
CA ALA A 113 -3.46 12.15 4.79
C ALA A 113 -3.93 10.81 4.20
N ALA A 114 -3.76 9.70 4.93
CA ALA A 114 -4.25 8.40 4.51
C ALA A 114 -5.78 8.31 4.55
N GLU A 115 -6.42 8.91 5.55
CA GLU A 115 -7.90 8.93 5.64
C GLU A 115 -8.50 9.77 4.51
N LYS A 116 -7.93 10.94 4.22
CA LYS A 116 -8.35 11.80 3.11
C LYS A 116 -8.20 11.11 1.75
N GLU A 117 -7.09 10.41 1.54
CA GLU A 117 -6.84 9.68 0.30
C GLU A 117 -7.77 8.48 0.14
N TRP A 118 -8.08 7.78 1.25
CA TRP A 118 -9.05 6.69 1.27
C TRP A 118 -10.46 7.17 0.87
N GLU A 119 -10.90 8.31 1.41
CA GLU A 119 -12.19 8.91 1.06
C GLU A 119 -12.22 9.31 -0.42
N ARG A 120 -11.16 9.94 -0.91
CA ARG A 120 -11.01 10.27 -2.33
C ARG A 120 -11.14 9.03 -3.22
N LEU A 121 -10.47 7.93 -2.87
CA LEU A 121 -10.50 6.68 -3.65
C LEU A 121 -11.86 5.98 -3.60
N GLY A 122 -12.57 6.06 -2.48
CA GLY A 122 -13.93 5.52 -2.34
C GLY A 122 -14.99 6.30 -3.14
N SER A 123 -14.74 7.58 -3.45
CA SER A 123 -15.71 8.44 -4.16
C SER A 123 -15.45 8.62 -5.66
N GLN A 124 -14.38 8.05 -6.22
CA GLN A 124 -13.94 8.29 -7.61
C GLN A 124 -14.47 7.29 -8.65
N SER A 125 -15.75 6.94 -8.58
CA SER A 125 -16.36 6.07 -9.58
C SER A 125 -16.32 6.70 -10.99
N GLY A 126 -15.89 5.93 -11.99
CA GLY A 126 -16.04 6.27 -13.41
C GLY A 126 -14.90 7.08 -14.06
N GLN A 127 -13.88 7.52 -13.31
CA GLN A 127 -12.73 8.25 -13.88
C GLN A 127 -11.43 7.41 -13.87
N ALA A 128 -11.02 6.93 -12.70
CA ALA A 128 -9.74 6.24 -12.49
C ALA A 128 -9.90 4.82 -11.92
N ALA A 129 -11.11 4.44 -11.51
CA ALA A 129 -11.43 3.15 -10.91
C ALA A 129 -12.84 2.68 -11.37
N SER A 130 -13.06 1.37 -11.36
CA SER A 130 -14.41 0.81 -11.54
C SER A 130 -15.25 1.00 -10.28
N GLU A 131 -16.59 0.92 -10.41
CA GLU A 131 -17.51 0.94 -9.26
C GLU A 131 -17.14 -0.14 -8.23
N ASP A 132 -16.83 -1.35 -8.70
CA ASP A 132 -16.40 -2.48 -7.85
C ASP A 132 -15.12 -2.17 -7.05
N GLN A 133 -14.20 -1.38 -7.61
CA GLN A 133 -12.97 -0.97 -6.94
C GLN A 133 -13.23 0.11 -5.88
N CYS A 134 -14.10 1.08 -6.18
CA CYS A 134 -14.51 2.10 -5.22
C CYS A 134 -15.26 1.48 -4.05
N GLU A 135 -16.16 0.53 -4.33
CA GLU A 135 -16.92 -0.16 -3.30
C GLU A 135 -16.02 -1.01 -2.40
N GLU A 136 -15.02 -1.70 -2.95
CA GLU A 136 -14.02 -2.43 -2.15
C GLU A 136 -13.24 -1.50 -1.20
N VAL A 137 -12.85 -0.31 -1.68
CA VAL A 137 -12.21 0.71 -0.82
C VAL A 137 -13.15 1.12 0.31
N ARG A 138 -14.43 1.39 0.01
CA ARG A 138 -15.45 1.80 0.98
C ARG A 138 -15.68 0.74 2.06
N GLN A 139 -15.78 -0.52 1.65
CA GLN A 139 -16.03 -1.67 2.52
C GLN A 139 -14.81 -2.11 3.35
N SER A 140 -13.60 -1.65 2.99
CA SER A 140 -12.36 -2.08 3.65
C SER A 140 -12.31 -1.82 5.17
N LYS A 141 -12.99 -0.77 5.67
CA LYS A 141 -13.09 -0.49 7.11
C LYS A 141 -14.01 -1.47 7.85
N GLU A 142 -15.10 -1.87 7.22
CA GLU A 142 -16.14 -2.71 7.82
C GLU A 142 -15.74 -4.18 7.80
N LYS A 143 -15.24 -4.67 6.66
CA LYS A 143 -15.02 -6.11 6.46
C LYS A 143 -13.81 -6.67 7.18
N ARG A 144 -12.92 -5.83 7.75
CA ARG A 144 -11.65 -6.23 8.40
C ARG A 144 -10.83 -7.28 7.61
N GLN A 145 -10.99 -7.33 6.28
CA GLN A 145 -10.38 -8.33 5.38
C GLN A 145 -8.85 -8.27 5.33
N SER A 146 -8.25 -7.28 5.97
CA SER A 146 -6.82 -7.02 5.96
C SER A 146 -6.07 -7.61 7.15
N GLY A 147 -6.77 -8.28 8.09
CA GLY A 147 -6.16 -8.80 9.32
C GLY A 147 -5.01 -9.76 9.08
N TRP A 148 -5.09 -10.60 8.04
CA TRP A 148 -4.06 -11.59 7.70
C TRP A 148 -2.72 -10.96 7.28
N LEU A 149 -2.72 -9.76 6.70
CA LEU A 149 -1.49 -9.02 6.38
C LEU A 149 -0.78 -8.45 7.62
N THR A 150 -1.49 -8.35 8.73
CA THR A 150 -0.97 -7.88 10.03
C THR A 150 -0.82 -9.00 11.05
N ALA A 151 -1.25 -10.21 10.72
CA ALA A 151 -1.17 -11.34 11.62
C ALA A 151 0.28 -11.84 11.73
N THR A 152 0.69 -12.23 12.93
CA THR A 152 1.98 -12.88 13.13
C THR A 152 1.95 -14.26 12.47
N LEU A 153 2.79 -14.45 11.46
CA LEU A 153 2.93 -15.73 10.75
C LEU A 153 3.71 -16.72 11.62
N LEU A 154 2.99 -17.42 12.52
CA LEU A 154 3.56 -18.47 13.35
C LEU A 154 3.44 -19.82 12.64
N LYS A 155 4.58 -20.38 12.25
CA LYS A 155 4.67 -21.69 11.57
C LYS A 155 3.98 -22.81 12.36
N GLU A 156 4.10 -22.76 13.69
CA GLU A 156 3.55 -23.74 14.62
C GLU A 156 2.02 -23.82 14.57
N HIS A 157 1.35 -22.78 14.09
CA HIS A 157 -0.11 -22.71 14.06
C HIS A 157 -0.66 -22.84 12.63
N GLY A 158 0.18 -23.27 11.68
CA GLY A 158 -0.22 -23.40 10.27
C GLY A 158 -0.58 -22.07 9.59
N MET A 159 -0.19 -20.93 10.19
CA MET A 159 -0.53 -19.59 9.67
C MET A 159 0.44 -19.09 8.59
N ASN A 160 1.39 -19.92 8.15
CA ASN A 160 2.30 -19.56 7.07
C ASN A 160 1.64 -19.82 5.71
N LEU A 161 1.55 -18.77 4.90
CA LEU A 161 1.21 -18.89 3.49
C LEU A 161 2.45 -19.29 2.69
N SER A 162 2.29 -20.25 1.78
CA SER A 162 3.27 -20.47 0.72
C SER A 162 3.39 -19.23 -0.18
N PRO A 163 4.49 -19.08 -0.93
CA PRO A 163 4.64 -17.95 -1.85
C PRO A 163 3.48 -17.82 -2.86
N ASP A 164 2.91 -18.94 -3.30
CA ASP A 164 1.80 -18.92 -4.25
C ASP A 164 0.47 -18.57 -3.58
N GLU A 165 0.18 -19.10 -2.39
CA GLU A 165 -1.01 -18.73 -1.61
C GLU A 165 -0.98 -17.24 -1.25
N PHE A 166 0.18 -16.70 -0.88
CA PHE A 166 0.35 -15.28 -0.62
C PHE A 166 0.04 -14.45 -1.87
N ARG A 167 0.63 -14.81 -3.02
CA ARG A 167 0.41 -14.09 -4.28
C ARG A 167 -1.04 -14.23 -4.77
N ASP A 168 -1.69 -15.37 -4.54
CA ASP A 168 -3.11 -15.57 -4.84
C ASP A 168 -3.98 -14.67 -3.96
N ALA A 169 -3.78 -14.70 -2.64
CA ALA A 169 -4.51 -13.85 -1.70
C ALA A 169 -4.34 -12.36 -2.04
N MET A 170 -3.12 -11.93 -2.39
CA MET A 170 -2.83 -10.59 -2.86
C MET A 170 -3.55 -10.27 -4.18
N THR A 171 -3.51 -11.18 -5.15
CA THR A 171 -4.16 -10.97 -6.45
C THR A 171 -5.68 -10.85 -6.28
N ILE A 172 -6.28 -11.73 -5.47
CA ILE A 172 -7.72 -11.72 -5.15
C ILE A 172 -8.11 -10.41 -4.47
N ARG A 173 -7.36 -9.99 -3.45
CA ARG A 173 -7.63 -8.78 -2.68
C ARG A 173 -7.71 -7.52 -3.52
N TYR A 174 -6.86 -7.40 -4.54
CA TYR A 174 -6.80 -6.21 -5.39
C TYR A 174 -7.50 -6.40 -6.74
N GLN A 175 -8.39 -7.39 -6.84
CA GLN A 175 -9.13 -7.71 -8.08
C GLN A 175 -8.19 -7.86 -9.29
N GLY A 176 -6.97 -8.33 -9.05
CA GLY A 176 -5.98 -8.55 -10.07
C GLY A 176 -6.37 -9.75 -10.93
N ARG A 177 -5.92 -9.74 -12.19
CA ARG A 177 -6.02 -10.95 -13.03
C ARG A 177 -5.05 -11.99 -12.54
N VAL A 178 -5.52 -13.22 -12.37
CA VAL A 178 -4.64 -14.35 -12.04
C VAL A 178 -3.89 -14.72 -13.31
N GLY A 179 -2.56 -14.66 -13.28
CA GLY A 179 -1.74 -15.04 -14.43
C GLY A 179 -2.11 -16.44 -14.95
N GLY A 180 -2.46 -16.53 -16.24
CA GLY A 180 -2.94 -17.77 -16.87
C GLY A 180 -4.46 -17.83 -17.09
N GLU A 181 -5.18 -16.74 -16.82
CA GLU A 181 -6.63 -16.60 -17.01
C GLU A 181 -7.13 -17.13 -18.36
N LYS A 182 -7.69 -18.34 -18.34
CA LYS A 182 -8.49 -18.87 -19.44
C LYS A 182 -9.68 -17.92 -19.62
N SER A 183 -10.11 -17.65 -20.85
CA SER A 183 -11.32 -16.84 -21.10
C SER A 183 -12.60 -17.46 -20.51
N ARG A 184 -12.52 -18.72 -20.07
CA ARG A 184 -13.61 -19.52 -19.53
C ARG A 184 -13.22 -20.23 -18.24
N CYS A 185 -14.21 -20.40 -17.35
CA CYS A 185 -14.14 -21.25 -16.17
C CYS A 185 -13.96 -22.72 -16.58
N GLU A 186 -13.07 -23.45 -15.90
CA GLU A 186 -12.80 -24.86 -16.21
C GLU A 186 -13.95 -25.78 -15.81
N GLY A 187 -14.67 -25.46 -14.73
CA GLY A 187 -15.81 -26.27 -14.27
C GLY A 187 -17.01 -26.17 -15.20
N CYS A 188 -17.52 -24.96 -15.43
CA CYS A 188 -18.78 -24.77 -16.16
C CYS A 188 -18.65 -24.16 -17.56
N GLY A 189 -17.43 -23.79 -18.01
CA GLY A 189 -17.21 -23.18 -19.32
C GLY A 189 -17.73 -21.74 -19.48
N GLY A 190 -18.29 -21.14 -18.42
CA GLY A 190 -18.79 -19.77 -18.37
C GLY A 190 -17.68 -18.73 -18.50
N ARG A 191 -18.04 -17.46 -18.78
CA ARG A 191 -17.06 -16.36 -18.90
C ARG A 191 -16.26 -16.27 -17.60
N TRP A 192 -14.94 -16.25 -17.71
CA TRP A 192 -14.07 -16.16 -16.54
C TRP A 192 -14.20 -14.78 -15.88
N SER A 193 -14.49 -14.77 -14.59
CA SER A 193 -14.25 -13.67 -13.67
C SER A 193 -13.86 -14.27 -12.32
N LEU A 194 -13.10 -13.53 -11.52
CA LEU A 194 -12.71 -14.02 -10.20
C LEU A 194 -13.94 -14.35 -9.34
N GLN A 195 -14.95 -13.48 -9.36
CA GLN A 195 -16.23 -13.70 -8.68
C GLN A 195 -16.92 -14.97 -9.19
N HIS A 196 -16.90 -15.22 -10.49
CA HIS A 196 -17.50 -16.43 -11.05
C HIS A 196 -16.76 -17.69 -10.62
N VAL A 197 -15.43 -17.71 -10.68
CA VAL A 197 -14.63 -18.89 -10.30
C VAL A 197 -14.82 -19.23 -8.82
N LEU A 198 -14.82 -18.23 -7.95
CA LEU A 198 -15.01 -18.44 -6.50
C LEU A 198 -16.41 -18.97 -6.16
N ASN A 199 -17.44 -18.60 -6.94
CA ASN A 199 -18.82 -19.03 -6.71
C ASN A 199 -19.29 -20.11 -7.71
N CYS A 200 -18.39 -20.67 -8.52
CA CYS A 200 -18.79 -21.61 -9.56
C CYS A 200 -19.24 -22.93 -8.89
N PRO A 201 -20.47 -23.40 -9.10
CA PRO A 201 -20.94 -24.64 -8.48
C PRO A 201 -20.20 -25.89 -8.99
N VAL A 202 -19.51 -25.79 -10.14
CA VAL A 202 -18.82 -26.91 -10.80
C VAL A 202 -17.29 -26.83 -10.63
N GLY A 203 -16.73 -25.65 -10.34
CA GLY A 203 -15.28 -25.43 -10.32
C GLY A 203 -14.75 -24.58 -9.16
N GLY A 204 -15.62 -24.01 -8.31
CA GLY A 204 -15.26 -23.34 -7.09
C GLY A 204 -15.21 -24.31 -5.91
N LEU A 205 -14.67 -23.87 -4.77
CA LEU A 205 -14.86 -24.58 -3.49
C LEU A 205 -16.35 -24.47 -3.13
N PRO A 206 -17.12 -25.56 -3.10
CA PRO A 206 -18.49 -25.50 -2.62
C PRO A 206 -18.44 -25.09 -1.15
N THR A 207 -18.98 -23.92 -0.82
CA THR A 207 -19.35 -23.61 0.56
C THR A 207 -20.41 -24.62 0.98
N LEU A 208 -20.01 -25.59 1.80
CA LEU A 208 -20.91 -26.45 2.57
C LEU A 208 -21.64 -25.62 3.63
#